data_AF-A0A370AUZ0-F1
#
_entry.id   AF-A0A370AUZ0-F1
#
_cell.length_a   1.000
_cell.length_b   1.000
_cell.length_c   1.000
_cell.angle_alpha   90.00
_cell.angle_beta   90.00
_cell.angle_gamma   90.00
#
_symmetry.space_group_name_H-M   'P 1'
#
loop_
_entity.id
_entity.type
_entity.pdbx_description
1 polymer ?
#
loop_
_entity_poly.entity_id
_entity_poly.type
_entity_poly.pdbx_seq_one_letter_code
_entity_poly.pdbx_strand_id
1 'polypeptide(L)' 'MDFVTYLVYKDYIPFQVGLNLLRTCIAEEHMSQLMDEMVLRHILSQTQVNKYHDQWEVDEHKESAASGL' A
#
# COMPACT_ATOMS: atom_id res chain seq x y z
N MET A 1 -0.73 -2.57 -9.58
CA MET A 1 0.39 -2.56 -8.62
C MET A 1 -0.18 -2.73 -7.22
N ASP A 2 0.38 -3.59 -6.36
CA ASP A 2 -0.14 -3.74 -4.98
C ASP A 2 0.13 -2.50 -4.12
N PHE A 3 -0.61 -2.38 -3.02
CA PHE A 3 -0.56 -1.21 -2.14
C PHE A 3 0.83 -0.99 -1.51
N VAL A 4 1.55 -2.04 -1.11
CA VAL A 4 2.89 -1.87 -0.50
C VAL A 4 3.87 -1.36 -1.55
N THR A 5 3.84 -1.93 -2.75
CA THR A 5 4.66 -1.45 -3.87
C THR A 5 4.31 -0.01 -4.23
N TYR A 6 3.03 0.39 -4.18
CA TYR A 6 2.62 1.78 -4.37
C TYR A 6 3.26 2.72 -3.34
N LEU A 7 3.20 2.35 -2.05
CA LEU A 7 3.77 3.18 -0.98
C LEU A 7 5.29 3.36 -1.14
N VAL A 8 6.00 2.32 -1.56
CA VAL A 8 7.44 2.38 -1.84
C VAL A 8 7.71 3.25 -3.07
N TYR A 9 6.96 3.05 -4.16
CA TYR A 9 7.12 3.79 -5.41
C TYR A 9 6.87 5.30 -5.26
N LYS A 10 5.95 5.68 -4.36
CA LYS A 10 5.63 7.09 -4.06
C LYS A 10 6.51 7.68 -2.93
N ASP A 11 7.53 6.96 -2.47
CA ASP A 11 8.38 7.36 -1.35
C ASP A 11 7.62 7.64 -0.04
N TYR A 12 6.43 7.06 0.15
CA TYR A 12 5.66 7.20 1.39
C TYR A 12 6.24 6.38 2.54
N ILE A 13 6.93 5.29 2.21
CA ILE A 13 7.69 4.48 3.16
C ILE A 13 9.06 4.10 2.57
N PRO A 14 10.09 3.87 3.39
CA PRO A 14 11.38 3.39 2.90
C PRO A 14 11.28 2.00 2.27
N PHE A 15 12.10 1.75 1.24
CA PHE A 15 12.17 0.45 0.56
C PHE A 15 12.37 -0.74 1.53
N GLN A 16 13.22 -0.58 2.54
CA GLN A 16 13.46 -1.63 3.55
C GLN A 16 12.21 -1.94 4.39
N VAL A 17 11.38 -0.93 4.68
CA VAL A 17 10.10 -1.10 5.38
C VAL A 17 9.11 -1.81 4.47
N GLY A 18 9.04 -1.42 3.20
CA GLY A 18 8.23 -2.09 2.18
C GLY A 18 8.62 -3.57 2.01
N LEU A 19 9.91 -3.89 1.93
CA LEU A 19 10.38 -5.27 1.90
C LEU A 19 10.00 -6.06 3.15
N ASN A 20 10.11 -5.47 4.35
CA ASN A 20 9.72 -6.13 5.58
C ASN A 20 8.21 -6.41 5.64
N LEU A 21 7.39 -5.45 5.17
CA LEU A 21 5.95 -5.63 5.05
C LEU A 21 5.63 -6.74 4.04
N LEU A 22 6.19 -6.70 2.83
CA LEU A 22 6.01 -7.75 1.84
C LEU A 22 6.42 -9.12 2.36
N ARG A 23 7.49 -9.20 3.17
CA ARG A 23 7.97 -10.45 3.80
C ARG A 23 7.07 -10.94 4.93
N THR A 24 6.48 -10.03 5.68
CA THR A 24 5.56 -10.35 6.79
C THR A 24 4.18 -10.72 6.25
N CYS A 25 3.77 -10.09 5.15
CA CYS A 25 2.52 -10.29 4.45
C CYS A 25 2.60 -11.36 3.34
N ILE A 26 3.64 -12.23 3.34
CA ILE A 26 3.71 -13.40 2.44
C ILE A 26 2.57 -14.41 2.76
N ALA A 27 1.91 -14.29 3.91
CA ALA A 27 0.73 -15.07 4.28
C ALA A 27 -0.58 -14.24 4.19
N GLU A 28 -1.01 -13.99 2.95
CA GLU A 28 -2.39 -14.05 2.40
C GLU A 28 -3.53 -13.05 2.75
N GLU A 29 -4.14 -12.56 1.66
CA GLU A 29 -5.58 -12.28 1.40
C GLU A 29 -6.30 -11.07 2.00
N HIS A 30 -5.80 -10.39 3.03
CA HIS A 30 -6.57 -9.30 3.64
C HIS A 30 -5.81 -7.96 3.71
N MET A 31 -6.09 -7.07 2.74
CA MET A 31 -5.63 -5.67 2.74
C MET A 31 -5.89 -4.96 4.08
N SER A 32 -7.02 -5.26 4.73
CA SER A 32 -7.34 -4.71 6.06
C SER A 32 -6.30 -5.07 7.12
N GLN A 33 -5.79 -6.31 7.13
CA GLN A 33 -4.77 -6.74 8.10
C GLN A 33 -3.43 -6.04 7.86
N LEU A 34 -3.03 -5.87 6.59
CA LEU A 34 -1.85 -5.09 6.23
C LEU A 34 -1.97 -3.64 6.71
N MET A 35 -3.12 -3.01 6.48
CA MET A 35 -3.39 -1.63 6.92
C MET A 35 -3.35 -1.51 8.45
N ASP A 36 -3.97 -2.43 9.17
CA ASP A 36 -3.93 -2.47 10.64
C ASP A 36 -2.50 -2.65 11.15
N GLU A 37 -1.72 -3.55 10.53
CA GLU A 37 -0.33 -3.80 10.90
C GLU A 37 0.56 -2.57 10.70
N MET A 38 0.35 -1.79 9.64
CA MET A 38 1.06 -0.52 9.42
C MET A 38 0.80 0.48 10.55
N VAL A 39 -0.44 0.55 11.02
CA VAL A 39 -0.83 1.45 12.12
C VAL A 39 -0.28 0.96 13.44
N LEU A 40 -0.43 -0.34 13.74
CA LEU A 40 0.07 -0.97 14.96
C LEU A 40 1.60 -0.87 15.09
N ARG A 41 2.33 -0.96 13.98
CA ARG A 41 3.79 -0.83 13.94
C ARG A 41 4.29 0.61 13.82
N HIS A 42 3.38 1.60 13.87
CA HIS A 42 3.70 3.02 13.72
C HIS A 42 4.45 3.36 12.42
N ILE A 43 4.23 2.58 11.36
CA ILE A 43 4.82 2.84 10.04
C ILE A 43 4.12 4.05 9.40
N LEU A 44 2.80 4.08 9.50
CA LEU A 44 1.95 5.19 9.08
C LEU A 44 0.85 5.41 10.13
N SER A 45 0.37 6.64 10.26
CA SER A 45 -0.86 6.89 11.03
C SER A 45 -2.09 6.35 10.28
N GLN A 46 -3.17 6.04 11.01
CA GLN A 46 -4.43 5.62 10.40
C GLN A 46 -4.90 6.59 9.29
N THR A 47 -4.78 7.89 9.53
CA THR A 47 -5.15 8.93 8.56
C THR A 47 -4.31 8.84 7.28
N GLN A 48 -3.01 8.55 7.40
CA GLN A 48 -2.13 8.39 6.25
C GLN A 48 -2.43 7.10 5.47
N VAL A 49 -2.65 5.99 6.17
CA VAL A 49 -3.00 4.71 5.54
C VAL A 49 -4.28 4.87 4.71
N ASN A 50 -5.35 5.40 5.31
CA ASN A 50 -6.61 5.62 4.60
C ASN A 50 -6.44 6.53 3.39
N LYS A 51 -5.78 7.69 3.57
CA LYS A 51 -5.53 8.64 2.48
C LYS A 51 -4.78 8.00 1.31
N TYR A 52 -3.72 7.23 1.60
CA TYR A 52 -2.90 6.63 0.55
C TYR A 52 -3.58 5.44 -0.10
N HIS A 53 -4.38 4.68 0.65
CA HIS A 53 -5.21 3.61 0.12
C HIS A 53 -6.24 4.16 -0.87
N ASP A 54 -6.99 5.19 -0.50
CA ASP A 54 -7.96 5.85 -1.38
C ASP A 54 -7.29 6.40 -2.66
N GLN A 55 -6.08 6.96 -2.53
CA GLN A 55 -5.31 7.46 -3.67
C GLN A 55 -4.84 6.33 -4.60
N TRP A 56 -4.35 5.24 -4.02
CA TRP A 56 -3.91 4.06 -4.75
C TRP A 56 -5.06 3.45 -5.57
N GLU A 57 -6.24 3.29 -4.96
CA GLU A 57 -7.42 2.81 -5.67
C GLU A 57 -7.76 3.73 -6.86
N VAL A 58 -7.79 5.05 -6.67
CA VAL A 58 -8.07 5.99 -7.76
C VAL A 58 -7.02 5.93 -8.88
N ASP A 59 -5.74 5.81 -8.53
CA ASP A 59 -4.65 5.75 -9.50
C ASP A 59 -4.68 4.44 -10.32
N GLU A 60 -4.93 3.29 -9.67
CA GLU A 60 -5.11 1.98 -10.34
C GLU A 60 -6.23 2.01 -11.39
N HIS A 61 -7.36 2.64 -11.06
CA HIS A 61 -8.51 2.74 -11.97
C HIS A 61 -8.22 3.65 -13.16
N LYS A 62 -7.38 4.69 -13.00
CA LYS A 62 -6.96 5.56 -14.10
C LYS A 62 -5.97 4.87 -15.03
N GLU A 63 -5.00 4.13 -14.50
CA GLU A 63 -4.04 3.38 -15.32
C GLU A 63 -4.73 2.25 -16.10
N SER A 64 -5.72 1.60 -15.49
CA SER A 64 -6.55 0.60 -16.16
C SER A 64 -7.40 1.20 -17.29
N ALA A 65 -7.94 2.41 -17.10
CA ALA A 65 -8.69 3.11 -18.14
C ALA A 65 -7.80 3.65 -19.27
N ALA A 66 -6.55 4.02 -18.98
CA ALA A 66 -5.59 4.53 -19.96
C ALA A 66 -4.92 3.42 -20.80
N SER A 67 -4.88 2.18 -20.29
CA SER A 67 -4.26 1.03 -20.96
C SER A 67 -5.22 0.24 -21.87
N GLY A 68 -6.46 0.71 -22.03
CA GLY A 68 -7.48 0.11 -22.90
C GLY A 68 -7.36 0.46 -24.38
N LEU A 69 -6.16 0.34 -24.97
CA LEU A 69 -5.89 0.48 -26.40
C LEU A 69 -5.41 -0.84 -27.01
#